data_AF-A0A6S6RBN3-F1
#
_entry.id   AF-A0A6S6RBN3-F1
#
_cell.length_a   1.000
_cell.length_b   1.000
_cell.length_c   1.000
_cell.angle_alpha   90.00
_cell.angle_beta   90.00
_cell.angle_gamma   90.00
#
_symmetry.space_group_name_H-M   'P 1'
#
loop_
_entity.id
_entity.type
_entity.pdbx_description
1 polymer ?
#
loop_
_entity_poly.entity_id
_entity_poly.type
_entity_poly.pdbx_seq_one_letter_code
_entity_poly.pdbx_strand_id
1 'polypeptide(L)'
;MTAKIILVIALILSIIIPFGAFLLGEKKKGNLKATLICNAFFFFGTLVLADILLFSGKVSAAEAADAVASSVDGWRYIAAALSTGLSCIGGGIAVASAASAALGAMSEDSSIMGKALIFVALAEGIALYGLIVSFTILG
;
A
#
# COMPACT_ATOMS: atom_id res chain seq x y z
N MET A 1 2.75 -14.46 -22.58
CA MET A 1 2.15 -13.11 -22.48
C MET A 1 0.70 -13.16 -22.00
N THR A 2 -0.14 -14.01 -22.61
CA THR A 2 -1.55 -14.26 -22.21
C THR A 2 -1.73 -14.67 -20.75
N ALA A 3 -0.92 -15.59 -20.21
CA ALA A 3 -1.01 -16.00 -18.81
C ALA A 3 -0.74 -14.83 -17.82
N LYS A 4 0.24 -13.96 -18.12
CA LYS A 4 0.55 -12.78 -17.29
C LYS A 4 -0.63 -11.80 -17.26
N ILE A 5 -1.27 -11.56 -18.41
CA ILE A 5 -2.43 -10.67 -18.53
C ILE A 5 -3.64 -11.24 -17.78
N ILE A 6 -3.91 -12.54 -17.90
CA ILE A 6 -4.98 -13.22 -17.17
C ILE A 6 -4.77 -13.14 -15.65
N LEU A 7 -3.52 -13.31 -15.17
CA LEU A 7 -3.20 -13.20 -13.76
C LEU A 7 -3.35 -11.76 -13.23
N VAL A 8 -2.94 -10.75 -14.00
CA VAL A 8 -3.14 -9.33 -13.63
C VAL A 8 -4.64 -9.00 -13.55
N ILE A 9 -5.44 -9.46 -14.52
CA ILE A 9 -6.90 -9.28 -14.52
C ILE A 9 -7.54 -9.99 -13.33
N ALA A 10 -7.13 -11.23 -13.02
CA ALA A 10 -7.61 -11.98 -11.87
C ALA A 10 -7.28 -11.28 -10.54
N LEU A 11 -6.08 -10.70 -10.43
CA LEU A 11 -5.65 -9.93 -9.26
C LEU A 11 -6.51 -8.68 -9.06
N ILE A 12 -6.76 -7.93 -10.13
CA ILE A 12 -7.60 -6.72 -10.11
C ILE A 12 -9.06 -7.08 -9.74
N LEU A 13 -9.62 -8.14 -10.33
CA LEU A 13 -10.97 -8.62 -10.01
C LEU A 13 -11.09 -9.10 -8.56
N SER A 14 -10.04 -9.68 -7.97
CA SER A 14 -10.01 -10.12 -6.57
C SER A 14 -10.19 -8.97 -5.57
N ILE A 15 -9.80 -7.75 -5.95
CA ILE A 15 -10.01 -6.53 -5.14
C ILE A 15 -11.41 -5.97 -5.40
N ILE A 16 -11.81 -5.86 -6.67
CA ILE A 16 -13.04 -5.15 -7.08
C ILE A 16 -14.31 -5.90 -6.67
N ILE A 17 -14.36 -7.22 -6.83
CA ILE A 17 -15.57 -8.02 -6.56
C ILE A 17 -16.00 -7.95 -5.08
N PRO A 18 -15.13 -8.25 -4.10
CA PRO A 18 -15.49 -8.16 -2.68
C PRO A 18 -15.71 -6.71 -2.23
N PHE A 19 -15.01 -5.73 -2.80
CA PHE A 19 -15.21 -4.31 -2.47
C PHE A 19 -16.55 -3.78 -3.03
N GLY A 20 -16.94 -4.21 -4.24
CA GLY A 20 -18.25 -3.91 -4.83
C GLY A 20 -19.39 -4.59 -4.07
N ALA A 21 -19.22 -5.84 -3.65
CA ALA A 21 -20.19 -6.54 -2.80
C ALA A 21 -20.36 -5.86 -1.43
N PHE A 22 -19.30 -5.26 -0.89
CA PHE A 22 -19.34 -4.49 0.35
C PHE A 22 -20.11 -3.17 0.21
N LEU A 23 -19.89 -2.43 -0.89
CA LEU A 23 -20.59 -1.18 -1.19
C LEU A 23 -22.08 -1.38 -1.52
N LEU A 24 -22.45 -2.46 -2.21
CA LEU A 24 -23.85 -2.81 -2.45
C LEU A 24 -24.54 -3.41 -1.21
N GLY A 25 -23.77 -3.78 -0.18
CA GLY A 25 -24.22 -4.43 1.05
C GLY A 25 -24.76 -3.49 2.13
N GLU A 26 -24.90 -2.19 1.87
CA GLU A 26 -25.34 -1.16 2.85
C GLU A 26 -26.64 -1.46 3.61
N LYS A 27 -27.42 -2.49 3.20
CA LYS A 27 -28.62 -2.91 3.93
C LYS A 27 -28.39 -3.74 5.20
N LYS A 28 -27.18 -4.25 5.46
CA LYS A 28 -26.88 -4.95 6.72
C LYS A 28 -25.63 -4.39 7.40
N LYS A 29 -25.87 -3.58 8.42
CA LYS A 29 -24.91 -3.16 9.47
C LYS A 29 -24.20 -4.40 10.03
N GLY A 30 -23.05 -4.79 9.47
CA GLY A 30 -22.39 -6.03 9.86
C GLY A 30 -20.99 -6.20 9.29
N ASN A 31 -20.00 -5.86 10.12
CA ASN A 31 -18.63 -6.37 10.11
C ASN A 31 -17.71 -5.95 8.95
N LEU A 32 -17.39 -4.65 8.88
CA LEU A 32 -16.20 -4.10 8.15
C LEU A 32 -14.95 -4.97 8.28
N LYS A 33 -14.70 -5.52 9.48
CA LYS A 33 -13.56 -6.42 9.75
C LYS A 33 -13.65 -7.73 8.97
N ALA A 34 -14.84 -8.32 8.83
CA ALA A 34 -15.03 -9.57 8.08
C ALA A 34 -14.82 -9.37 6.58
N THR A 35 -15.27 -8.24 6.03
CA THR A 35 -15.02 -7.88 4.62
C THR A 35 -13.54 -7.64 4.35
N LEU A 36 -12.84 -6.91 5.23
CA LEU A 36 -11.40 -6.68 5.13
C LEU A 36 -10.60 -8.00 5.15
N ILE A 37 -10.97 -8.91 6.05
CA ILE A 37 -10.34 -10.23 6.16
C ILE A 37 -10.61 -11.08 4.91
N CYS A 38 -11.86 -11.12 4.41
CA CYS A 38 -12.18 -11.82 3.17
C CYS A 38 -11.43 -11.24 1.97
N ASN A 39 -11.37 -9.91 1.84
CA ASN A 39 -10.64 -9.25 0.75
C ASN A 39 -9.14 -9.57 0.80
N ALA A 40 -8.53 -9.44 1.98
CA ALA A 40 -7.13 -9.81 2.19
C ALA A 40 -6.88 -11.29 1.84
N PHE A 41 -7.78 -12.20 2.26
CA PHE A 41 -7.68 -13.62 1.95
C PHE A 41 -7.74 -13.90 0.43
N PHE A 42 -8.68 -13.30 -0.29
CA PHE A 42 -8.78 -13.47 -1.75
C PHE A 42 -7.58 -12.84 -2.49
N PHE A 43 -7.08 -11.69 -2.04
CA PHE A 43 -5.92 -11.04 -2.63
C PHE A 43 -4.63 -11.85 -2.44
N PHE A 44 -4.31 -12.25 -1.20
CA PHE A 44 -3.14 -13.08 -0.94
C PHE A 44 -3.27 -14.50 -1.53
N GLY A 45 -4.48 -15.07 -1.54
CA GLY A 45 -4.74 -16.36 -2.16
C GLY A 45 -4.52 -16.36 -3.67
N THR A 46 -4.97 -15.31 -4.38
CA THR A 46 -4.71 -15.16 -5.82
C THR A 46 -3.25 -14.87 -6.12
N LEU A 47 -2.53 -14.12 -5.25
CA LEU A 47 -1.08 -13.94 -5.37
C LEU A 47 -0.31 -15.26 -5.29
N VAL A 48 -0.60 -16.09 -4.28
CA VAL A 48 0.08 -17.39 -4.12
C VAL A 48 -0.22 -18.32 -5.30
N LEU A 49 -1.47 -18.34 -5.77
CA LEU A 49 -1.83 -19.15 -6.94
C LEU A 49 -1.12 -18.65 -8.21
N ALA A 50 -0.98 -17.34 -8.38
CA ALA A 50 -0.25 -16.74 -9.49
C ALA A 50 1.24 -17.13 -9.45
N ASP A 51 1.87 -17.09 -8.27
CA ASP A 51 3.28 -17.45 -8.08
C ASP A 51 3.53 -18.92 -8.46
N ILE A 52 2.70 -19.84 -7.98
CA ILE A 52 2.76 -21.27 -8.31
C ILE A 52 2.62 -21.49 -9.82
N LEU A 53 1.68 -20.80 -10.48
CA LEU A 53 1.44 -20.93 -11.93
C LEU A 53 2.57 -20.32 -12.78
N LEU A 54 3.23 -19.25 -12.29
CA LEU A 54 4.34 -18.59 -12.98
C LEU A 54 5.66 -19.36 -12.88
N PHE A 55 5.93 -20.02 -11.76
CA PHE A 55 7.18 -20.75 -11.50
C PHE A 55 7.13 -22.25 -11.85
N SER A 56 5.99 -22.80 -12.27
CA SER A 56 5.85 -24.22 -12.62
C SER A 56 6.37 -24.62 -14.02
N GLY A 57 7.15 -23.76 -14.69
CA GLY A 57 7.77 -24.02 -16.00
C GLY A 57 9.20 -24.57 -15.91
N LYS A 58 9.62 -25.39 -16.89
CA LYS A 58 11.00 -25.93 -16.97
C LYS A 58 12.02 -24.80 -17.08
N VAL A 59 12.91 -24.69 -16.09
CA VAL A 59 14.00 -23.70 -16.05
C VAL A 59 15.11 -24.12 -17.02
N SER A 60 15.31 -23.35 -18.09
CA SER A 60 16.45 -23.47 -19.01
C SER A 60 17.56 -22.51 -18.60
N ALA A 61 18.80 -22.99 -18.53
CA ALA A 61 19.95 -22.25 -17.98
C ALA A 61 20.31 -20.96 -18.75
N ALA A 62 19.97 -20.86 -20.03
CA ALA A 62 20.23 -19.67 -20.86
C ALA A 62 19.29 -18.48 -20.55
N GLU A 63 18.08 -18.75 -20.05
CA GLU A 63 17.10 -17.73 -19.67
C GLU A 63 17.29 -17.24 -18.23
N ALA A 64 18.14 -17.90 -17.45
CA ALA A 64 18.39 -17.57 -16.04
C ALA A 64 19.06 -16.19 -15.87
N ALA A 65 19.94 -15.77 -16.80
CA ALA A 65 20.63 -14.48 -16.70
C ALA A 65 19.67 -13.29 -16.93
N ASP A 66 18.77 -13.41 -17.90
CA ASP A 66 17.77 -12.38 -18.23
C ASP A 66 16.61 -12.36 -17.21
N ALA A 67 16.25 -13.55 -16.68
CA ALA A 67 15.31 -13.68 -15.57
C ALA A 67 15.84 -13.05 -14.27
N VAL A 68 17.14 -13.12 -13.99
CA VAL A 68 17.75 -12.48 -12.81
C VAL A 68 17.69 -10.95 -12.93
N ALA A 69 18.00 -10.37 -14.09
CA ALA A 69 17.90 -8.92 -14.30
C ALA A 69 16.46 -8.41 -14.12
N SER A 70 15.47 -9.09 -14.73
CA SER A 70 14.05 -8.73 -14.57
C SER A 70 13.51 -8.93 -13.14
N SER A 71 14.10 -9.85 -12.37
CA SER A 71 13.75 -10.05 -10.96
C SER A 71 14.23 -8.87 -10.10
N VAL A 72 15.45 -8.37 -10.34
CA VAL A 72 16.01 -7.24 -9.59
C VAL A 72 15.16 -5.97 -9.72
N ASP A 73 14.63 -5.68 -10.92
CA ASP A 73 13.73 -4.55 -11.14
C ASP A 73 12.38 -4.71 -10.42
N GLY A 74 11.82 -5.93 -10.41
CA GLY A 74 10.59 -6.23 -9.67
C GLY A 74 10.75 -5.99 -8.16
N TRP A 75 11.86 -6.44 -7.57
CA TRP A 75 12.17 -6.19 -6.16
C TRP A 75 12.41 -4.71 -5.87
N ARG A 76 13.04 -3.95 -6.79
CA ARG A 76 13.19 -2.48 -6.70
C ARG A 76 11.83 -1.78 -6.62
N TYR A 77 10.87 -2.14 -7.45
CA TYR A 77 9.53 -1.54 -7.42
C TYR A 77 8.77 -1.85 -6.14
N ILE A 78 8.83 -3.09 -5.65
CA ILE A 78 8.19 -3.48 -4.38
C ILE A 78 8.84 -2.72 -3.21
N ALA A 79 10.17 -2.63 -3.17
CA ALA A 79 10.89 -1.91 -2.13
C ALA A 79 10.52 -0.42 -2.10
N ALA A 80 10.42 0.23 -3.26
CA ALA A 80 9.98 1.62 -3.36
C ALA A 80 8.52 1.82 -2.92
N ALA A 81 7.62 0.91 -3.33
CA ALA A 81 6.22 0.97 -2.90
C ALA A 81 6.05 0.80 -1.38
N LEU A 82 6.78 -0.14 -0.78
CA LEU A 82 6.77 -0.38 0.66
C LEU A 82 7.38 0.76 1.46
N SER A 83 8.48 1.35 0.99
CA SER A 83 9.14 2.50 1.65
C SER A 83 8.18 3.68 1.82
N THR A 84 7.56 4.14 0.74
CA THR A 84 6.58 5.24 0.81
C THR A 84 5.33 4.81 1.57
N GLY A 85 4.79 3.62 1.29
CA GLY A 85 3.53 3.16 1.89
C GLY A 85 3.59 3.06 3.42
N LEU A 86 4.63 2.40 3.96
CA LEU A 86 4.80 2.27 5.41
C LEU A 86 5.11 3.61 6.07
N SER A 87 5.89 4.48 5.41
CA SER A 87 6.17 5.81 5.93
C SER A 87 4.91 6.68 6.02
N CYS A 88 4.04 6.64 5.00
CA CYS A 88 2.77 7.36 5.02
C CYS A 88 1.81 6.85 6.11
N ILE A 89 1.83 5.55 6.43
CA ILE A 89 1.03 5.01 7.53
C ILE A 89 1.53 5.56 8.87
N GLY A 90 2.84 5.49 9.13
CA GLY A 90 3.43 6.03 10.37
C GLY A 90 3.26 7.54 10.50
N GLY A 91 3.55 8.28 9.43
CA GLY A 91 3.36 9.73 9.35
C GLY A 91 1.90 10.13 9.54
N GLY A 92 0.96 9.43 8.89
CA GLY A 92 -0.47 9.70 9.02
C GLY A 92 -0.99 9.52 10.45
N ILE A 93 -0.52 8.50 11.17
CA ILE A 93 -0.89 8.28 12.59
C ILE A 93 -0.32 9.41 13.47
N ALA A 94 0.94 9.80 13.27
CA ALA A 94 1.57 10.88 14.00
C ALA A 94 0.87 12.24 13.74
N VAL A 95 0.59 12.55 12.47
CA VAL A 95 -0.10 13.76 12.03
C VAL A 95 -1.53 13.80 12.60
N ALA A 96 -2.27 12.70 12.58
CA ALA A 96 -3.62 12.66 13.15
C ALA A 96 -3.63 13.03 14.64
N SER A 97 -2.67 12.52 15.41
CA SER A 97 -2.53 12.85 16.83
C SER A 97 -2.10 14.31 17.06
N ALA A 98 -1.11 14.79 16.30
CA ALA A 98 -0.59 16.15 16.43
C ALA A 98 -1.64 17.20 16.01
N ALA A 99 -2.35 16.96 14.90
CA ALA A 99 -3.37 17.84 14.37
C ALA A 99 -4.58 17.93 15.31
N SER A 100 -5.01 16.81 15.90
CA SER A 100 -6.12 16.82 16.87
C SER A 100 -5.79 17.65 18.12
N ALA A 101 -4.55 17.55 18.63
CA ALA A 101 -4.10 18.35 19.77
C ALA A 101 -3.96 19.84 19.40
N ALA A 102 -3.41 20.13 18.21
CA ALA A 102 -3.29 21.48 17.67
C ALA A 102 -4.65 22.17 17.55
N LEU A 103 -5.65 21.51 16.94
CA LEU A 103 -7.00 22.03 16.80
C LEU A 103 -7.68 22.28 18.16
N GLY A 104 -7.46 21.40 19.14
CA GLY A 104 -7.95 21.59 20.49
C GLY A 104 -7.35 22.83 21.16
N ALA A 105 -6.04 23.00 21.09
CA ALA A 105 -5.36 24.16 21.66
C ALA A 105 -5.74 25.47 20.95
N MET A 106 -5.89 25.43 19.62
CA MET A 106 -6.39 26.56 18.82
C MET A 106 -7.81 26.99 19.19
N SER A 107 -8.63 26.07 19.71
CA SER A 107 -9.98 26.40 20.17
C SER A 107 -9.99 27.20 21.48
N GLU A 108 -8.92 27.11 22.27
CA GLU A 108 -8.77 27.81 23.56
C GLU A 108 -7.97 29.12 23.41
N ASP A 109 -6.92 29.12 22.59
CA ASP A 109 -6.19 30.33 22.22
C ASP A 109 -5.82 30.34 20.73
N SER A 110 -6.38 31.28 19.98
CA SER A 110 -6.06 31.44 18.55
C SER A 110 -4.63 31.94 18.31
N SER A 111 -3.96 32.52 19.32
CA SER A 111 -2.60 33.08 19.18
C SER A 111 -1.53 32.00 18.94
N ILE A 112 -1.80 30.76 19.36
CA ILE A 112 -0.86 29.63 19.26
C ILE A 112 -0.98 28.84 17.96
N MET A 113 -1.89 29.20 17.05
CA MET A 113 -2.08 28.52 15.75
C MET A 113 -0.76 28.32 14.99
N GLY A 114 0.08 29.37 14.92
CA GLY A 114 1.35 29.30 14.18
C GLY A 114 2.34 28.29 14.76
N LYS A 115 2.41 28.18 16.10
CA LYS A 115 3.30 27.21 16.76
C LYS A 115 2.78 25.79 16.62
N ALA A 116 1.47 25.62 16.68
CA ALA A 116 0.82 24.32 16.53
C ALA A 116 1.01 23.74 15.12
N LEU A 117 0.89 24.56 14.07
CA LEU A 117 1.10 24.14 12.69
C LEU A 117 2.53 23.65 12.41
N ILE A 118 3.54 24.19 13.09
CA ILE A 118 4.93 23.74 12.94
C ILE A 118 5.08 22.28 13.39
N PHE A 119 4.46 21.88 14.51
CA PHE A 119 4.54 20.50 15.00
C PHE A 119 3.81 19.50 14.07
N VAL A 120 2.71 19.93 13.46
CA VAL A 120 1.99 19.11 12.46
C VAL A 120 2.82 18.96 11.19
N ALA A 121 3.41 20.05 10.68
CA ALA A 121 4.28 20.02 9.52
C ALA A 121 5.55 19.18 9.74
N LEU A 122 6.12 19.21 10.96
CA LEU A 122 7.25 18.37 11.34
C LEU A 122 6.89 16.89 11.29
N ALA A 123 5.67 16.51 11.69
CA ALA A 123 5.18 15.14 11.60
C ALA A 123 4.95 14.68 10.15
N GLU A 124 4.58 15.58 9.24
CA GLU A 124 4.45 15.27 7.81
C GLU A 124 5.80 14.96 7.13
N GLY A 125 6.90 15.49 7.68
CA GLY A 125 8.26 15.24 7.17
C GLY A 125 8.64 13.76 7.06
N ILE A 126 8.02 12.89 7.87
CA ILE A 126 8.22 11.43 7.81
C ILE A 126 7.76 10.87 6.45
N ALA A 127 6.58 11.28 5.96
CA ALA A 127 6.06 10.85 4.67
C ALA A 127 6.95 11.32 3.51
N LEU A 128 7.46 12.57 3.58
CA LEU A 128 8.39 13.10 2.59
C LEU A 128 9.72 12.35 2.58
N TYR A 129 10.23 11.96 3.75
CA TYR A 129 11.45 11.16 3.82
C TYR A 129 11.27 9.78 3.18
N GLY A 130 10.12 9.13 3.41
CA GLY A 130 9.77 7.87 2.75
C GLY A 130 9.71 7.98 1.23
N LEU A 131 9.20 9.11 0.71
CA LEU A 131 9.19 9.41 -0.72
C LEU A 131 10.62 9.62 -1.29
N ILE A 132 11.49 10.33 -0.57
CA ILE A 132 12.89 10.55 -0.99
C ILE A 132 13.65 9.22 -1.07
N VAL A 133 13.45 8.34 -0.08
CA VAL A 133 14.06 7.00 -0.09
C VAL A 133 13.57 6.20 -1.30
N SER A 134 12.29 6.29 -1.65
CA SER A 134 11.76 5.63 -2.84
C SER A 134 12.35 6.16 -4.15
N PHE A 135 12.60 7.46 -4.26
CA PHE A 135 13.35 8.02 -5.39
C PHE A 135 14.80 7.52 -5.44
N THR A 136 15.42 7.29 -4.29
CA THR A 136 16.78 6.74 -4.21
C THR A 136 16.83 5.27 -4.61
N ILE A 137 15.76 4.50 -4.34
CA ILE A 137 15.64 3.09 -4.76
C ILE A 137 15.40 2.96 -6.27
N LEU A 138 14.58 3.87 -6.83
CA LEU A 138 14.21 3.84 -8.26
C LEU A 138 15.22 4.54 -9.16
N GLY A 139 15.98 5.49 -8.62
CA GLY A 139 17.06 6.19 -9.30
C GLY A 139 18.24 5.31 -9.67
#